data_AF-A0A0P9F038-F1
#
_entry.id   AF-A0A0P9F038-F1
#
_cell.length_a   1.000
_cell.length_b   1.000
_cell.length_c   1.000
_cell.angle_alpha   90.00
_cell.angle_beta   90.00
_cell.angle_gamma   90.00
#
_symmetry.space_group_name_H-M   'P 1'
#
loop_
_entity.id
_entity.type
_entity.pdbx_description
1 polymer ?
#
loop_
_entity_poly.entity_id
_entity_poly.type
_entity_poly.pdbx_seq_one_letter_code
_entity_poly.pdbx_strand_id
1 'polypeptide(L)'
;MTATTEKEFLPQIEGEFAHSWALVIGISAYTNDITPLHSAASDAGRLASILEQKHGYSVTLLTDAQASKAGLRQALAGLATQVGPQDRLLVYYAGHGQTDQTQDGEEALNLIPQDA
;
A
#
# COMPACT_ATOMS: atom_id res chain seq x y z
N MET A 1 -35.63 -42.27 11.86
CA MET A 1 -34.93 -41.65 10.71
C MET A 1 -34.68 -40.21 11.08
N THR A 2 -33.54 -39.92 11.69
CA THR A 2 -33.15 -38.56 12.08
C THR A 2 -32.08 -38.10 11.10
N ALA A 3 -32.41 -37.08 10.32
CA ALA A 3 -31.49 -36.45 9.38
C ALA A 3 -30.37 -35.75 10.18
N THR A 4 -29.15 -36.26 10.02
CA THR A 4 -27.93 -35.58 10.47
C THR A 4 -27.72 -34.38 9.56
N THR A 5 -27.84 -33.18 10.12
CA THR A 5 -27.48 -31.94 9.43
C THR A 5 -25.99 -32.00 9.11
N GLU A 6 -25.66 -32.15 7.83
CA GLU A 6 -24.30 -31.98 7.32
C GLU A 6 -23.88 -30.54 7.60
N LYS A 7 -22.94 -30.39 8.52
CA LYS A 7 -22.21 -29.16 8.73
C LYS A 7 -21.50 -28.87 7.40
N GLU A 8 -21.95 -27.88 6.65
CA GLU A 8 -21.29 -27.44 5.43
C GLU A 8 -19.80 -27.27 5.72
N PHE A 9 -19.00 -28.17 5.15
CA PHE A 9 -17.55 -28.06 5.13
C PHE A 9 -17.23 -26.96 4.12
N LEU A 10 -17.32 -25.72 4.57
CA LEU A 10 -16.67 -24.62 3.88
C LEU A 10 -15.19 -24.96 3.91
N PRO A 11 -14.50 -25.12 2.75
CA PRO A 11 -13.08 -25.35 2.76
C PRO A 11 -12.43 -24.19 3.51
N GLN A 12 -11.77 -24.49 4.63
CA GLN A 12 -10.85 -23.54 5.22
C GLN A 12 -9.82 -23.24 4.13
N ILE A 13 -9.71 -21.98 3.73
CA ILE A 13 -8.66 -21.57 2.80
C ILE A 13 -7.34 -21.93 3.48
N GLU A 14 -6.65 -22.95 2.99
CA GLU A 14 -5.27 -23.23 3.40
C GLU A 14 -4.41 -22.02 3.01
N GLY A 15 -3.88 -21.33 4.01
CA GLY A 15 -2.88 -20.27 3.85
C GLY A 15 -3.17 -19.01 4.68
N GLU A 16 -3.11 -19.08 6.01
CA GLU A 16 -2.85 -17.85 6.78
C GLU A 16 -1.44 -17.36 6.43
N PHE A 17 -1.33 -16.10 5.96
CA PHE A 17 -0.03 -15.46 5.77
C PHE A 17 0.68 -15.34 7.11
N ALA A 18 1.99 -15.62 7.15
CA ALA A 18 2.76 -15.54 8.39
C ALA A 18 2.73 -14.12 8.98
N HIS A 19 2.93 -13.10 8.14
CA HIS A 19 2.70 -11.70 8.48
C HIS A 19 2.00 -10.93 7.34
N SER A 20 1.36 -9.83 7.73
CA SER A 20 0.68 -8.91 6.80
C SER A 20 1.34 -7.54 6.89
N TRP A 21 2.03 -7.12 5.83
CA TRP A 21 2.71 -5.83 5.76
C TRP A 21 1.97 -4.88 4.83
N ALA A 22 1.87 -3.60 5.18
CA ALA A 22 1.43 -2.59 4.23
C ALA A 22 2.31 -1.35 4.26
N LEU A 23 2.56 -0.81 3.07
CA LEU A 23 3.04 0.56 2.89
C LEU A 23 1.92 1.36 2.24
N VAL A 24 1.37 2.32 2.98
CA VAL A 24 0.24 3.15 2.57
C VAL A 24 0.75 4.58 2.43
N ILE A 25 0.64 5.13 1.23
CA ILE A 25 1.21 6.44 0.87
C ILE A 25 0.07 7.35 0.41
N GLY A 26 0.01 8.57 0.96
CA GLY A 26 -0.95 9.59 0.56
C GLY A 26 -0.30 10.97 0.51
N ILE A 27 -0.32 11.59 -0.66
CA ILE A 27 0.34 12.89 -0.88
C ILE A 27 -0.67 13.91 -1.37
N SER A 28 -0.99 14.86 -0.51
CA SER A 28 -1.91 15.97 -0.76
C SER A 28 -1.14 17.28 -0.93
N ALA A 29 -0.13 17.52 -0.12
CA ALA A 29 0.65 18.77 -0.10
C ALA A 29 2.01 18.60 -0.79
N TYR A 30 2.05 18.78 -2.11
CA TYR A 30 3.30 18.76 -2.89
C TYR A 30 4.09 20.07 -2.77
N THR A 31 5.41 20.00 -3.00
CA THR A 31 6.26 21.18 -3.21
C THR A 31 6.56 21.40 -4.71
N ASN A 32 7.45 22.34 -5.03
CA ASN A 32 7.96 22.60 -6.39
C ASN A 32 6.87 22.91 -7.42
N ASP A 33 5.87 23.70 -7.01
CA ASP A 33 4.75 24.16 -7.84
C ASP A 33 3.87 23.04 -8.43
N ILE A 34 3.96 21.82 -7.89
CA ILE A 34 3.03 20.73 -8.21
C ILE A 34 1.69 21.00 -7.53
N THR A 35 0.61 20.93 -8.31
CA THR A 35 -0.75 21.21 -7.84
C THR A 35 -1.14 20.30 -6.65
N PRO A 36 -1.59 20.84 -5.51
CA PRO A 36 -1.98 20.03 -4.37
C PRO A 36 -3.26 19.21 -4.65
N LEU A 37 -3.39 18.10 -3.94
CA LEU A 37 -4.57 17.22 -3.95
C LEU A 37 -5.32 17.31 -2.62
N HIS A 38 -6.64 17.13 -2.67
CA HIS A 38 -7.49 17.38 -1.50
C HIS A 38 -7.61 16.18 -0.55
N SER A 39 -7.66 14.95 -1.07
CA SER A 39 -8.06 13.77 -0.27
C SER A 39 -6.97 12.73 -0.05
N ALA A 40 -5.88 12.74 -0.83
CA ALA A 40 -4.91 11.64 -0.86
C ALA A 40 -4.35 11.26 0.52
N ALA A 41 -3.93 12.23 1.34
CA ALA A 41 -3.46 11.96 2.70
C ALA A 41 -4.57 11.43 3.62
N SER A 42 -5.79 11.96 3.51
CA SER A 42 -6.96 11.49 4.27
C SER A 42 -7.34 10.06 3.88
N ASP A 43 -7.33 9.73 2.59
CA ASP A 43 -7.70 8.41 2.07
C ASP A 43 -6.69 7.35 2.52
N ALA A 44 -5.39 7.67 2.42
CA ALA A 44 -4.31 6.84 2.96
C ALA A 44 -4.49 6.58 4.46
N GLY A 45 -4.76 7.61 5.27
CA GLY A 45 -4.98 7.44 6.72
C GLY A 45 -6.18 6.55 7.06
N ARG A 46 -7.28 6.65 6.31
CA ARG A 46 -8.46 5.78 6.51
C ARG A 46 -8.17 4.34 6.14
N LEU A 47 -7.49 4.12 5.01
CA LEU A 47 -7.13 2.76 4.57
C LEU A 47 -6.15 2.11 5.55
N ALA A 48 -5.13 2.84 5.99
CA ALA A 48 -4.19 2.37 7.01
C ALA A 48 -4.93 1.89 8.28
N SER A 49 -5.86 2.72 8.78
CA SER A 49 -6.68 2.37 9.96
C SER A 49 -7.51 1.10 9.74
N ILE A 50 -8.11 0.93 8.57
CA ILE A 50 -8.89 -0.27 8.22
C ILE A 50 -7.98 -1.51 8.16
N LEU A 51 -6.82 -1.40 7.53
CA LEU A 51 -5.86 -2.50 7.39
C LEU A 51 -5.33 -2.97 8.75
N GLU A 52 -4.96 -2.05 9.63
CA GLU A 52 -4.52 -2.38 11.00
C GLU A 52 -5.66 -3.02 11.80
N GLN A 53 -6.80 -2.35 11.89
CA GLN A 53 -7.85 -2.71 12.85
C GLN A 53 -8.68 -3.92 12.43
N LYS A 54 -8.90 -4.11 11.12
CA LYS A 54 -9.82 -5.14 10.60
C LYS A 54 -9.12 -6.29 9.89
N HIS A 55 -7.89 -6.08 9.43
CA HIS A 55 -7.18 -7.06 8.60
C HIS A 55 -5.83 -7.49 9.17
N GLY A 56 -5.43 -6.97 10.34
CA GLY A 56 -4.23 -7.40 11.07
C GLY A 56 -2.92 -7.06 10.37
N TYR A 57 -2.90 -5.98 9.59
CA TYR A 57 -1.66 -5.51 8.95
C TYR A 57 -0.80 -4.72 9.91
N SER A 58 0.53 -4.89 9.79
CA SER A 58 1.52 -3.93 10.27
C SER A 58 1.72 -2.88 9.17
N VAL A 59 1.24 -1.66 9.43
CA VAL A 59 1.19 -0.60 8.41
C VAL A 59 2.30 0.43 8.64
N THR A 60 3.03 0.75 7.56
CA THR A 60 3.83 1.97 7.44
C THR A 60 3.01 2.99 6.66
N LEU A 61 2.60 4.07 7.31
CA LEU A 61 1.88 5.18 6.69
C LEU A 61 2.84 6.34 6.42
N LEU A 62 2.93 6.78 5.17
CA LEU A 62 3.66 8.00 4.79
C LEU A 62 2.67 9.02 4.22
N THR A 63 2.60 10.18 4.85
CA THR A 63 1.76 11.29 4.39
C THR A 63 2.57 12.56 4.12
N ASP A 64 2.23 13.25 3.03
CA ASP A 64 2.80 14.54 2.64
C ASP A 64 4.33 14.55 2.74
N ALA A 65 4.93 15.40 3.60
CA ALA A 65 6.38 15.56 3.72
C ALA A 65 7.13 14.27 4.06
N GLN A 66 6.45 13.27 4.66
CA GLN A 66 7.05 11.96 4.94
C GLN A 66 7.19 11.12 3.66
N ALA A 67 6.35 11.36 2.65
CA ALA A 67 6.38 10.71 1.34
C ALA A 67 7.32 11.44 0.35
N SER A 68 8.41 12.01 0.86
CA SER A 68 9.53 12.49 0.06
C SER A 68 10.23 11.34 -0.66
N LYS A 69 11.04 11.65 -1.68
CA LYS A 69 11.83 10.67 -2.43
C LYS A 69 12.72 9.83 -1.49
N ALA A 70 13.30 10.48 -0.49
CA ALA A 70 14.09 9.79 0.54
C ALA A 70 13.22 8.89 1.42
N GLY A 71 12.08 9.39 1.91
CA GLY A 71 11.16 8.62 2.75
C GLY A 71 10.60 7.38 2.05
N LEU A 72 10.17 7.53 0.79
CA LEU A 72 9.69 6.43 -0.04
C LEU A 72 10.79 5.37 -0.25
N ARG A 73 12.01 5.79 -0.57
CA ARG A 73 13.15 4.85 -0.75
C ARG A 73 13.48 4.10 0.52
N GLN A 74 13.48 4.79 1.66
CA GLN A 74 13.74 4.16 2.95
C GLN A 74 12.66 3.14 3.31
N ALA A 75 11.38 3.46 3.12
CA ALA A 75 10.28 2.55 3.40
C ALA A 75 10.33 1.29 2.51
N LEU A 76 10.56 1.46 1.20
CA LEU A 76 10.71 0.35 0.27
C LEU A 76 11.93 -0.53 0.59
N ALA A 77 13.07 0.09 0.94
CA ALA A 77 14.26 -0.66 1.36
C ALA A 77 14.00 -1.46 2.65
N GLY A 78 13.29 -0.88 3.62
CA GLY A 78 12.87 -1.57 4.84
C GLY A 78 12.02 -2.80 4.54
N LEU A 79 10.98 -2.65 3.72
CA LEU A 79 10.12 -3.76 3.31
C LEU A 79 10.89 -4.88 2.61
N ALA A 80 11.84 -4.55 1.73
CA ALA A 80 12.67 -5.54 1.04
C ALA A 80 13.49 -6.42 2.00
N THR A 81 13.75 -5.96 3.23
CA THR A 81 14.44 -6.74 4.27
C THR A 81 13.50 -7.48 5.21
N GLN A 82 12.23 -7.07 5.29
CA GLN A 82 11.25 -7.59 6.25
C GLN A 82 10.34 -8.67 5.66
N VAL A 83 9.90 -8.51 4.40
CA VAL A 83 8.87 -9.38 3.81
C VAL A 83 9.46 -10.74 3.45
N GLY A 84 8.93 -11.79 4.07
CA GLY A 84 9.32 -13.18 3.80
C GLY A 84 8.46 -13.90 2.74
N PRO A 85 8.87 -15.10 2.28
CA PRO A 85 8.14 -15.86 1.25
C PRO A 85 6.73 -16.35 1.62
N GLN A 86 6.36 -16.28 2.90
CA GLN A 86 5.03 -16.68 3.41
C GLN A 86 4.21 -15.48 3.90
N ASP A 87 4.73 -14.27 3.73
CA ASP A 87 4.05 -13.05 4.10
C ASP A 87 3.20 -12.53 2.93
N ARG A 88 2.31 -11.58 3.22
CA ARG A 88 1.70 -10.72 2.20
C ARG A 88 2.14 -9.28 2.38
N LEU A 89 2.29 -8.60 1.25
CA LEU A 89 2.56 -7.17 1.17
C LEU A 89 1.45 -6.47 0.38
N LEU A 90 0.94 -5.37 0.93
CA LEU A 90 0.09 -4.42 0.23
C LEU A 90 0.83 -3.09 0.09
N VAL A 91 0.95 -2.56 -1.13
CA VAL A 91 1.42 -1.19 -1.36
C VAL A 91 0.28 -0.39 -1.94
N TYR A 92 -0.08 0.71 -1.26
CA TYR A 92 -1.10 1.65 -1.70
C TYR A 92 -0.50 3.02 -1.90
N TYR A 93 -0.86 3.68 -3.00
CA TYR A 93 -0.40 5.02 -3.32
C TYR A 93 -1.59 5.87 -3.80
N ALA A 94 -1.79 7.01 -3.14
CA ALA A 94 -2.68 8.08 -3.59
C ALA A 94 -1.85 9.36 -3.79
N GLY A 95 -1.82 9.86 -5.02
CA GLY A 95 -1.00 11.00 -5.40
C GLY A 95 -0.98 11.21 -6.92
N HIS A 96 -0.15 12.14 -7.38
CA HIS A 96 0.13 12.33 -8.79
C HIS A 96 0.94 11.16 -9.34
N GLY A 97 0.63 10.81 -10.58
CA GLY A 97 1.40 9.91 -11.40
C GLY A 97 1.64 10.56 -12.76
N GLN A 98 2.77 10.24 -13.37
CA GLN A 98 3.13 10.71 -14.70
C GLN A 98 3.50 9.51 -15.57
N THR A 99 2.95 9.44 -16.77
CA THR A 99 3.37 8.45 -17.76
C THR A 99 4.45 9.06 -18.63
N ASP A 100 5.63 8.44 -18.66
CA ASP A 100 6.73 8.82 -19.53
C ASP A 100 7.02 7.70 -20.54
N GLN A 101 7.46 8.09 -21.73
CA GLN A 101 7.98 7.15 -22.73
C GLN A 101 9.42 6.77 -22.34
N THR A 102 9.69 5.48 -22.20
CA THR A 102 11.04 4.95 -21.98
C THR A 102 11.86 5.04 -23.26
N GLN A 103 13.18 4.87 -23.14
CA GLN A 103 14.08 4.89 -24.31
C GLN A 103 13.77 3.78 -25.32
N ASP A 104 13.13 2.70 -24.87
CA ASP A 104 12.76 1.55 -25.69
C ASP A 104 11.33 1.70 -26.28
N GLY A 105 10.67 2.84 -26.06
CA GLY A 105 9.32 3.14 -26.56
C GLY A 105 8.19 2.50 -25.75
N GLU A 106 8.47 2.04 -24.53
CA GLU A 106 7.45 1.56 -23.59
C GLU A 106 6.93 2.70 -22.71
N GLU A 107 5.69 2.59 -22.24
CA GLU A 107 5.13 3.55 -21.28
C GLU A 107 5.46 3.12 -19.84
N ALA A 108 6.09 4.02 -19.07
CA ALA A 108 6.35 3.82 -17.65
C ALA A 108 5.53 4.80 -16.80
N LEU A 109 4.78 4.25 -15.84
CA LEU A 109 4.10 5.05 -14.81
C LEU A 109 5.09 5.41 -13.69
N ASN A 110 5.36 6.70 -13.55
CA ASN A 110 6.11 7.26 -12.44
C ASN A 110 5.17 7.73 -11.34
N LEU A 111 5.40 7.26 -10.11
CA LEU A 111 4.77 7.80 -8.91
C LEU A 111 5.58 9.01 -8.46
N ILE A 112 4.92 10.16 -8.25
CA ILE A 112 5.58 11.43 -8.01
C ILE A 112 5.78 11.66 -6.50
N PRO A 113 7.02 11.68 -5.98
CA PRO A 113 7.26 12.01 -4.58
C PRO A 113 6.77 13.41 -4.21
N GLN A 114 6.55 13.64 -2.92
CA GLN A 114 6.06 14.93 -2.44
C GLN A 114 7.00 16.11 -2.80
N ASP A 115 8.30 15.82 -2.84
CA ASP A 115 9.41 16.74 -3.09
C ASP A 115 10.00 16.65 -4.52
N ALA A 116 9.23 16.07 -5.46
CA ALA A 116 9.64 15.86 -6.84
C ALA A 116 10.06 17.14 -7.57
#